data_AF-A0A7J3QRX6-F1
#
_entry.id   AF-A0A7J3QRX6-F1
#
_cell.length_a   1.000
_cell.length_b   1.000
_cell.length_c   1.000
_cell.angle_alpha   90.00
_cell.angle_beta   90.00
_cell.angle_gamma   90.00
#
_symmetry.space_group_name_H-M   'P 1'
#
loop_
_entity.id
_entity.type
_entity.pdbx_description
1 polymer ?
#
loop_
_entity_poly.entity_id
_entity_poly.type
_entity_poly.pdbx_seq_one_letter_code
_entity_poly.pdbx_strand_id
1 'polypeptide(L)' 'MNLTQEWLLVGWACLLPVIWFVIAIILCIWVHKDAESRGMNGALWLIIVLLTGLLGLIVYLIVREEKKPSRPAPPPPPP' A
#
# COMPACT_ATOMS: atom_id res chain seq x y z
N MET A 1 -3.12 -5.17 -40.66
CA MET A 1 -2.52 -4.30 -39.62
C MET A 1 -1.19 -3.82 -40.17
N ASN A 2 -0.86 -2.53 -40.01
CA ASN A 2 0.37 -1.95 -40.59
C ASN A 2 1.53 -2.14 -39.59
N LEU A 3 2.76 -2.31 -40.07
CA LEU A 3 3.97 -2.57 -39.27
C LEU A 3 4.15 -1.55 -38.11
N THR A 4 3.79 -0.29 -38.32
CA THR A 4 3.82 0.77 -37.29
C THR A 4 2.86 0.53 -36.13
N GLN A 5 1.71 -0.10 -36.39
CA GLN A 5 0.70 -0.40 -35.36
C GLN A 5 1.11 -1.59 -34.50
N GLU A 6 1.88 -2.54 -35.04
CA GLU A 6 2.43 -3.67 -34.29
C GLU A 6 3.48 -3.21 -33.28
N TRP A 7 4.38 -2.29 -33.65
CA TRP A 7 5.34 -1.67 -32.72
C TRP A 7 4.66 -0.88 -31.60
N LEU A 8 3.58 -0.16 -31.90
CA LEU A 8 2.80 0.57 -30.91
C LEU A 8 2.08 -0.37 -29.93
N LEU A 9 1.53 -1.49 -30.43
CA LEU A 9 0.88 -2.49 -29.59
C LEU A 9 1.87 -3.23 -28.69
N VAL A 10 3.03 -3.64 -29.21
CA VAL A 10 4.08 -4.30 -28.41
C VAL A 10 4.66 -3.34 -27.37
N GLY A 11 4.92 -2.08 -27.73
CA GLY A 11 5.38 -1.06 -26.80
C GLY A 11 4.39 -0.82 -25.66
N TRP A 12 3.10 -0.62 -25.96
CA TRP A 12 2.09 -0.43 -24.93
C TRP A 12 1.81 -1.68 -24.09
N ALA A 13 1.84 -2.86 -24.71
CA ALA A 13 1.66 -4.13 -24.01
C ALA A 13 2.76 -4.40 -22.98
N CYS A 14 3.98 -3.89 -23.20
CA CYS A 14 5.08 -4.00 -22.22
C CYS A 14 5.05 -2.90 -21.17
N LEU A 15 4.62 -1.68 -21.50
CA LEU A 15 4.63 -0.55 -20.54
C LEU A 15 3.57 -0.68 -19.44
N LEU A 16 2.35 -1.12 -19.80
CA LEU A 16 1.25 -1.28 -18.85
C LEU A 16 1.58 -2.21 -17.66
N PRO A 17 2.10 -3.44 -17.86
CA PRO A 17 2.43 -4.33 -16.74
C PRO A 17 3.62 -3.82 -15.93
N VAL A 18 4.58 -3.12 -16.55
CA VAL A 18 5.70 -2.51 -15.83
C VAL A 18 5.21 -1.41 -14.89
N ILE A 19 4.34 -0.51 -15.36
CA ILE A 19 3.74 0.53 -14.54
C ILE A 19 2.95 -0.09 -13.38
N TRP A 20 2.13 -1.10 -13.67
CA TRP A 20 1.38 -1.82 -12.64
C TRP A 20 2.30 -2.45 -11.58
N PHE A 21 3.40 -3.07 -12.01
CA PHE A 21 4.37 -3.70 -11.13
C PHE A 21 5.07 -2.68 -10.23
N VAL A 22 5.45 -1.52 -10.77
CA VAL A 22 6.04 -0.42 -9.99
C VAL A 22 5.04 0.10 -8.94
N ILE A 23 3.77 0.28 -9.30
CA ILE A 23 2.72 0.69 -8.36
C ILE A 23 2.56 -0.36 -7.24
N ALA A 24 2.55 -1.65 -7.58
CA ALA A 24 2.45 -2.73 -6.61
C ALA A 24 3.62 -2.73 -5.61
N ILE A 25 4.85 -2.52 -6.10
CA ILE A 25 6.04 -2.42 -5.23
C ILE A 25 5.93 -1.21 -4.29
N ILE A 26 5.52 -0.05 -4.81
CA ILE A 26 5.35 1.16 -3.98
C ILE A 26 4.29 0.92 -2.91
N LEU A 27 3.18 0.27 -3.25
CA LEU A 27 2.13 -0.11 -2.29
C LEU A 27 2.67 -1.05 -1.19
N CYS A 28 3.44 -2.07 -1.55
CA CYS A 28 4.07 -2.97 -0.59
C CYS A 28 4.99 -2.23 0.40
N ILE A 29 5.88 -1.37 -0.12
CA ILE A 29 6.77 -0.56 0.71
C ILE A 29 5.95 0.37 1.62
N TRP A 30 4.87 0.96 1.09
CA TRP A 30 4.00 1.84 1.84
C TRP A 30 3.27 1.12 2.98
N VAL A 31 2.67 -0.06 2.75
CA VAL A 31 2.00 -0.85 3.79
C VAL A 31 2.99 -1.19 4.91
N HIS A 32 4.20 -1.62 4.56
CA HIS A 32 5.23 -1.96 5.55
C HIS A 32 5.58 -0.75 6.41
N LYS A 33 5.91 0.39 5.78
CA LYS A 33 6.32 1.61 6.50
C LYS A 33 5.18 2.22 7.31
N ASP A 34 3.95 2.23 6.78
CA ASP A 34 2.79 2.76 7.49
C ASP A 34 2.48 1.90 8.73
N ALA A 35 2.56 0.57 8.63
CA ALA A 35 2.37 -0.33 9.76
C ALA A 35 3.45 -0.14 10.84
N GLU A 36 4.73 -0.06 10.46
CA GLU A 36 5.83 0.20 11.39
C GLU A 36 5.67 1.56 12.09
N SER A 37 5.27 2.60 11.36
CA SER A 37 5.05 3.94 11.94
C SER A 37 3.95 3.97 13.01
N ARG A 38 3.01 3.02 12.95
CA ARG A 38 1.91 2.84 13.91
C ARG A 38 2.27 1.86 15.03
N GLY A 39 3.52 1.44 15.12
CA GLY A 39 3.98 0.42 16.08
C GLY A 39 3.29 -0.93 15.88
N MET A 40 2.89 -1.24 14.65
CA MET A 40 2.40 -2.56 14.24
C MET A 40 3.52 -3.29 13.51
N ASN A 41 3.50 -4.63 13.49
CA ASN A 41 4.50 -5.39 12.76
C ASN A 41 4.28 -5.24 11.24
N GLY A 42 5.10 -4.42 10.58
CA GLY A 42 4.96 -4.11 9.15
C GLY A 42 5.20 -5.30 8.23
N ALA A 43 6.13 -6.19 8.57
CA ALA A 43 6.34 -7.42 7.82
C ALA A 43 5.11 -8.35 7.87
N LEU A 44 4.45 -8.43 9.03
CA LEU A 44 3.23 -9.24 9.18
C LEU A 44 2.08 -8.69 8.33
N TRP A 45 1.84 -7.38 8.36
CA TRP A 45 0.82 -6.75 7.51
C TRP A 45 1.14 -6.85 6.03
N LEU A 46 2.40 -6.70 5.66
CA LEU A 46 2.86 -6.91 4.29
C LEU A 46 2.55 -8.33 3.81
N ILE A 47 2.87 -9.36 4.60
CA ILE A 47 2.60 -10.77 4.25
C ILE A 47 1.10 -11.01 4.09
N ILE A 48 0.26 -10.47 4.97
CA ILE A 48 -1.21 -10.60 4.86
C ILE A 48 -1.70 -9.98 3.55
N VAL A 49 -1.30 -8.74 3.26
CA VAL A 49 -1.67 -8.05 2.01
C VAL A 49 -1.17 -8.80 0.78
N LEU A 50 0.01 -9.40 0.85
CA LEU A 50 0.60 -10.15 -0.26
C LEU A 50 -0.12 -11.49 -0.51
N LEU A 51 -0.51 -12.21 0.54
CA LEU A 51 -1.21 -13.50 0.44
C LEU A 51 -2.70 -13.36 0.07
N THR A 52 -3.37 -12.35 0.62
CA THR A 52 -4.82 -12.16 0.42
C THR A 52 -5.13 -11.09 -0.63
N GLY A 53 -4.10 -10.40 -1.14
CA GLY A 53 -4.22 -9.36 -2.16
C GLY A 53 -5.05 -8.17 -1.68
N LEU A 54 -6.03 -7.79 -2.51
CA LEU A 54 -6.88 -6.63 -2.27
C LEU A 54 -7.68 -6.76 -0.96
N LEU A 55 -8.08 -7.98 -0.56
CA LEU A 55 -8.80 -8.20 0.69
C LEU A 55 -7.95 -7.84 1.91
N GLY A 56 -6.69 -8.26 1.95
CA GLY A 56 -5.77 -7.91 3.03
C GLY A 56 -5.50 -6.42 3.07
N LEU A 57 -5.44 -5.76 1.90
CA LEU A 57 -5.28 -4.31 1.83
C LEU A 57 -6.50 -3.59 2.43
N ILE A 58 -7.72 -4.05 2.13
CA ILE A 58 -8.95 -3.49 2.71
C ILE A 58 -8.96 -3.68 4.24
N VAL A 59 -8.67 -4.89 4.72
CA VAL A 59 -8.60 -5.18 6.16
C VAL A 59 -7.53 -4.32 6.84
N TYR A 60 -6.36 -4.19 6.23
CA TYR A 60 -5.28 -3.33 6.71
C TYR A 60 -5.76 -1.88 6.86
N LEU A 61 -6.43 -1.33 5.84
CA LEU A 61 -6.92 0.04 5.85
C LEU A 61 -7.95 0.26 6.97
N ILE A 62 -8.82 -0.71 7.24
CA ILE A 62 -9.80 -0.62 8.35
C ILE A 62 -9.06 -0.60 9.71
N VAL A 63 -8.20 -1.59 9.94
CA VAL A 63 -7.49 -1.73 11.22
C VAL A 63 -6.54 -0.57 11.50
N ARG A 64 -5.96 0.04 10.45
CA ARG A 64 -5.04 1.18 10.64
C ARG A 64 -5.72 2.40 11.27
N GLU A 65 -7.03 2.60 11.05
CA GLU A 65 -7.75 3.78 11.52
C GLU A 65 -8.03 3.74 13.03
N GLU A 66 -8.25 2.55 13.58
CA GLU A 66 -8.49 2.35 15.00
C GLU A 66 -7.26 2.69 15.85
N LYS A 67 -6.05 2.46 15.32
CA LYS A 67 -4.78 2.68 16.03
C LYS A 67 -4.21 4.09 15.83
N LYS A 68 -5.03 5.12 15.64
CA LYS A 68 -4.55 6.50 15.78
C LYS A 68 -4.02 6.68 17.21
N PRO A 69 -2.80 7.22 17.41
CA PRO A 69 -2.27 7.44 18.75
C PRO A 69 -3.30 8.25 19.52
N SER A 70 -3.67 7.77 20.71
CA SER A 70 -4.39 8.57 21.67
C SER A 70 -3.60 9.87 21.78
N ARG A 71 -4.19 10.99 21.32
CA ARG A 71 -3.63 12.29 21.67
C ARG A 71 -3.49 12.23 23.18
N PRO A 72 -2.28 12.43 23.76
CA PRO A 72 -2.18 12.56 25.19
C PRO A 72 -3.21 13.61 25.58
N ALA A 73 -4.10 13.25 26.52
CA ALA A 73 -5.12 14.17 26.97
C ALA A 73 -4.43 15.50 27.30
N PRO A 74 -5.01 16.66 26.91
CA PRO A 74 -4.44 17.93 27.29
C PRO A 74 -4.14 17.89 28.80
N PRO A 75 -2.97 18.35 29.26
CA PRO A 75 -2.66 18.36 30.68
C PRO A 75 -3.82 19.04 31.43
N PRO A 76 -4.25 18.49 32.58
CA PRO A 76 -5.34 19.09 33.34
C PRO A 76 -5.01 20.56 33.64
N PRO A 77 -5.99 21.48 33.56
CA PRO A 77 -5.76 22.88 33.89
C PRO A 77 -5.23 23.00 35.33
N PRO A 78 -4.29 23.93 35.60
CA PRO A 78 -3.78 24.16 36.94
C PRO A 78 -4.92 24.59 37.91
N PRO A 79 -4.81 24.25 39.20
CA PRO A 79 -5.84 24.54 40.22
C PRO A 79 -6.02 26.02 40.52
#